data_AF-A0A1F4ELP7-F1
#
_entry.id   AF-A0A1F4ELP7-F1
#
_cell.length_a   1.000
_cell.length_b   1.000
_cell.length_c   1.000
_cell.angle_alpha   90.00
_cell.angle_beta   90.00
_cell.angle_gamma   90.00
#
_symmetry.space_group_name_H-M   'P 1'
#
loop_
_entity.id
_entity.type
_entity.pdbx_description
1 polymer ?
#
loop_
_entity_poly.entity_id
_entity_poly.type
_entity_poly.pdbx_seq_one_letter_code
_entity_poly.pdbx_strand_id
1 'polypeptide(L)'
;MMSRISTVDPNTATGDALDKATQERIALAVAESNACQYCVSAHTAIGRRAGLSNEEMLLNRQGASGDAKAAAAVAFARALNENVGEVTTAELEAARAAGLSAAELVEIIAAVALNIYTNIIGKATRLDIDFPKVELLGAPSRRAA
;
A
#
# COMPACT_ATOMS: atom_id res chain seq x y z
N MET A 1 13.14 9.98 -32.62
CA MET A 1 13.75 10.24 -31.30
C MET A 1 12.78 9.73 -30.24
N MET A 2 12.90 8.45 -29.85
CA MET A 2 12.03 7.83 -28.86
C MET A 2 12.38 8.41 -27.48
N SER A 3 11.40 9.05 -26.86
CA SER A 3 11.50 9.59 -25.50
C SER A 3 11.86 8.47 -24.53
N ARG A 4 12.96 8.63 -23.79
CA ARG A 4 13.45 7.66 -22.78
C ARG A 4 12.58 7.62 -21.51
N ILE A 5 11.33 8.08 -21.58
CA ILE A 5 10.53 8.34 -20.38
C ILE A 5 9.86 7.08 -19.81
N SER A 6 9.62 5.98 -20.54
CA SER A 6 8.61 5.01 -20.05
C SER A 6 9.05 3.72 -19.36
N THR A 7 10.33 3.47 -19.06
CA THR A 7 10.70 2.14 -18.50
C THR A 7 11.42 2.25 -17.17
N VAL A 8 10.75 1.79 -16.11
CA VAL A 8 11.42 1.35 -14.88
C VAL A 8 12.11 0.03 -15.21
N ASP A 9 13.42 -0.09 -14.96
CA ASP A 9 14.17 -1.32 -15.23
C ASP A 9 13.74 -2.41 -14.22
N PRO A 10 13.20 -3.56 -14.66
CA PRO A 10 12.80 -4.64 -13.76
C PRO A 10 13.98 -5.27 -13.00
N ASN A 11 15.22 -5.03 -13.41
CA ASN A 11 16.43 -5.49 -12.72
C ASN A 11 17.03 -4.43 -11.78
N THR A 12 16.32 -3.32 -11.52
CA THR A 12 16.77 -2.33 -10.53
C THR A 12 16.94 -3.03 -9.18
N ALA A 13 18.09 -2.86 -8.55
CA ALA A 13 18.36 -3.46 -7.24
C ALA A 13 17.31 -2.99 -6.21
N THR A 14 16.73 -3.96 -5.51
CA THR A 14 15.70 -3.75 -4.47
C THR A 14 16.16 -4.33 -3.15
N GLY A 15 15.65 -3.79 -2.05
CA GLY A 15 15.87 -4.31 -0.70
C GLY A 15 15.74 -3.26 0.40
N ASP A 16 16.06 -2.00 0.09
CA ASP A 16 16.20 -0.92 1.07
C ASP A 16 15.76 0.47 0.54
N ALA A 17 15.10 0.55 -0.63
CA ALA A 17 14.72 1.85 -1.20
C ALA A 17 13.51 2.48 -0.48
N LEU A 18 12.55 1.66 -0.04
CA LEU A 18 11.42 2.09 0.79
C LEU A 18 11.70 1.85 2.27
N ASP A 19 11.49 2.90 3.09
CA ASP A 19 11.48 2.73 4.53
C ASP A 19 10.29 1.88 5.01
N LYS A 20 10.42 1.33 6.23
CA LYS A 20 9.39 0.46 6.81
C LYS A 20 8.05 1.17 6.99
N ALA A 21 8.07 2.46 7.34
CA ALA A 21 6.85 3.23 7.49
C ALA A 21 6.06 3.26 6.17
N THR A 22 6.72 3.54 5.04
CA THR A 22 6.10 3.61 3.71
C THR A 22 5.63 2.24 3.22
N GLN A 23 6.37 1.17 3.49
CA GLN A 23 5.92 -0.21 3.23
C GLN A 23 4.57 -0.49 3.94
N GLU A 24 4.45 -0.08 5.21
CA GLU A 24 3.20 -0.28 5.97
C GLU A 24 2.06 0.64 5.53
N ARG A 25 2.35 1.88 5.09
CA ARG A 25 1.33 2.76 4.47
C ARG A 25 0.70 2.11 3.24
N ILE A 26 1.54 1.55 2.36
CA ILE A 26 1.12 0.83 1.15
C ILE A 26 0.29 -0.41 1.54
N ALA A 27 0.78 -1.21 2.48
CA ALA A 27 0.10 -2.42 2.92
C ALA A 27 -1.29 -2.13 3.51
N LEU A 28 -1.43 -1.07 4.32
CA LEU A 28 -2.72 -0.62 4.86
C LEU A 28 -3.70 -0.21 3.75
N ALA A 29 -3.23 0.55 2.76
CA ALA A 29 -4.07 0.98 1.64
C ALA A 29 -4.57 -0.20 0.80
N VAL A 30 -3.66 -1.13 0.47
CA VAL A 30 -3.98 -2.34 -0.31
C VAL A 30 -4.91 -3.28 0.47
N ALA A 31 -4.63 -3.50 1.76
CA ALA A 31 -5.45 -4.36 2.62
C ALA A 31 -6.88 -3.84 2.79
N GLU A 32 -7.05 -2.52 2.94
CA GLU A 32 -8.37 -1.88 3.03
C GLU A 32 -9.11 -1.99 1.70
N SER A 33 -8.47 -1.66 0.58
CA SER A 33 -9.03 -1.76 -0.77
C SER A 33 -9.48 -3.19 -1.10
N ASN A 34 -8.72 -4.19 -0.67
CA ASN A 34 -9.03 -5.61 -0.88
C ASN A 34 -9.98 -6.20 0.17
N ALA A 35 -10.44 -5.40 1.14
CA ALA A 35 -11.27 -5.83 2.26
C ALA A 35 -10.69 -7.03 3.05
N CYS A 36 -9.36 -7.06 3.25
CA CYS A 36 -8.71 -8.07 4.10
C CYS A 36 -8.62 -7.58 5.56
N GLN A 37 -9.61 -7.94 6.40
CA GLN A 37 -9.63 -7.48 7.80
C GLN A 37 -8.44 -7.98 8.64
N TYR A 38 -7.99 -9.22 8.41
CA TYR A 38 -6.78 -9.76 9.02
C TYR A 38 -5.57 -8.87 8.70
N CYS A 39 -5.40 -8.56 7.42
CA CYS A 39 -4.27 -7.79 6.91
C CYS A 39 -4.30 -6.34 7.44
N VAL A 40 -5.46 -5.68 7.47
CA VAL A 40 -5.58 -4.34 8.07
C VAL A 40 -5.20 -4.38 9.56
N SER A 41 -5.62 -5.41 10.30
CA SER A 41 -5.29 -5.56 11.72
C SER A 41 -3.79 -5.80 11.93
N ALA A 42 -3.19 -6.68 11.13
CA ALA A 42 -1.76 -6.98 11.16
C ALA A 42 -0.90 -5.75 10.82
N HIS A 43 -1.16 -5.10 9.68
CA HIS A 43 -0.41 -3.91 9.24
C HIS A 43 -0.67 -2.67 10.11
N THR A 44 -1.80 -2.60 10.83
CA THR A 44 -1.97 -1.58 11.87
C THR A 44 -1.02 -1.85 13.05
N ALA A 45 -0.87 -3.10 13.47
CA ALA A 45 0.05 -3.45 14.56
C ALA A 45 1.52 -3.24 14.16
N ILE A 46 1.89 -3.61 12.93
CA ILE A 46 3.25 -3.44 12.40
C ILE A 46 3.54 -1.95 12.11
N GLY A 47 2.61 -1.23 11.50
CA GLY A 47 2.70 0.22 11.24
C GLY A 47 2.98 1.04 12.50
N ARG A 48 2.35 0.70 13.63
CA ARG A 48 2.68 1.31 14.94
C ARG A 48 4.13 1.08 15.35
N ARG A 49 4.65 -0.14 15.14
CA ARG A 49 6.07 -0.47 15.43
C ARG A 49 7.02 0.26 14.48
N ALA A 50 6.58 0.56 13.26
CA ALA A 50 7.30 1.39 12.29
C ALA A 50 7.18 2.90 12.55
N GLY A 51 6.47 3.33 13.62
CA GLY A 51 6.36 4.73 14.03
C GLY A 51 5.17 5.50 13.43
N LEU A 52 4.22 4.82 12.77
CA LEU A 52 3.02 5.47 12.25
C LEU A 52 2.04 5.83 13.38
N SER A 53 1.47 7.03 13.32
CA SER A 53 0.38 7.43 14.20
C SER A 53 -0.94 6.78 13.78
N ASN A 54 -1.91 6.70 14.69
CA ASN A 54 -3.24 6.18 14.36
C ASN A 54 -3.94 7.03 13.28
N GLU A 55 -3.72 8.35 13.29
CA GLU A 55 -4.26 9.28 12.29
C GLU A 55 -3.67 9.02 10.90
N GLU A 56 -2.34 8.87 10.83
CA GLU A 56 -1.65 8.56 9.58
C GLU A 56 -2.11 7.21 9.01
N MET A 57 -2.18 6.16 9.83
CA MET A 57 -2.69 4.85 9.39
C MET A 57 -4.14 4.91 8.92
N LEU A 58 -4.98 5.76 9.53
CA LEU A 58 -6.35 5.97 9.07
C LEU A 58 -6.38 6.65 7.69
N LEU A 59 -5.52 7.63 7.44
CA LEU A 59 -5.35 8.23 6.11
C LEU A 59 -4.84 7.20 5.10
N ASN A 60 -3.88 6.36 5.47
CA ASN A 60 -3.33 5.34 4.57
C ASN A 60 -4.39 4.34 4.12
N ARG A 61 -5.26 3.91 5.04
CA ARG A 61 -6.42 3.07 4.71
C ARG A 61 -7.41 3.74 3.76
N GLN A 62 -7.50 5.07 3.77
CA GLN A 62 -8.28 5.85 2.81
C GLN A 62 -7.53 6.13 1.50
N GLY A 63 -6.28 5.66 1.38
CA GLY A 63 -5.45 5.90 0.21
C GLY A 63 -4.70 7.22 0.19
N ALA A 64 -4.47 7.82 1.35
CA ALA A 64 -3.78 9.10 1.52
C ALA A 64 -2.62 9.00 2.53
N SER A 65 -1.85 10.07 2.67
CA SER A 65 -0.82 10.22 3.69
C SER A 65 -0.62 11.70 4.00
N GLY A 66 -0.24 12.02 5.24
CA GLY A 66 0.21 13.37 5.60
C GLY A 66 1.62 13.71 5.10
N ASP A 67 2.42 12.70 4.72
CA ASP A 67 3.71 12.90 4.07
C ASP A 67 3.55 12.93 2.55
N ALA A 68 4.07 13.97 1.89
CA ALA A 68 3.82 14.21 0.47
C ALA A 68 4.41 13.13 -0.45
N LYS A 69 5.60 12.61 -0.13
CA LYS A 69 6.24 11.57 -0.95
C LYS A 69 5.56 10.21 -0.72
N ALA A 70 5.23 9.90 0.53
CA ALA A 70 4.47 8.70 0.87
C ALA A 70 3.03 8.74 0.32
N ALA A 71 2.40 9.91 0.23
CA ALA A 71 1.10 10.06 -0.40
C ALA A 71 1.14 9.65 -1.87
N ALA A 72 2.19 10.01 -2.60
CA ALA A 72 2.40 9.56 -3.98
C ALA A 72 2.64 8.04 -4.06
N ALA A 73 3.40 7.47 -3.11
CA ALA A 73 3.61 6.02 -3.04
C ALA A 73 2.31 5.26 -2.79
N VAL A 74 1.48 5.73 -1.85
CA VAL A 74 0.17 5.14 -1.54
C VAL A 74 -0.79 5.30 -2.71
N ALA A 75 -0.84 6.45 -3.38
CA ALA A 75 -1.67 6.68 -4.56
C ALA A 75 -1.28 5.74 -5.71
N PHE A 76 0.02 5.61 -5.99
CA PHE A 76 0.52 4.69 -7.01
C PHE A 76 0.23 3.23 -6.66
N ALA A 77 0.40 2.84 -5.39
CA ALA A 77 0.05 1.50 -4.92
C ALA A 77 -1.44 1.17 -5.08
N ARG A 78 -2.32 2.14 -4.83
CA ARG A 78 -3.76 1.99 -5.07
C ARG A 78 -4.08 1.80 -6.54
N ALA A 79 -3.50 2.61 -7.42
CA ALA A 79 -3.68 2.48 -8.86
C ALA A 79 -3.23 1.08 -9.35
N LEU A 80 -2.09 0.59 -8.85
CA LEU A 80 -1.61 -0.77 -9.14
C LEU A 80 -2.59 -1.85 -8.64
N ASN A 81 -3.12 -1.73 -7.42
CA ASN A 81 -4.05 -2.71 -6.87
C ASN A 81 -5.39 -2.72 -7.60
N GLU A 82 -5.96 -1.55 -7.86
CA GLU A 82 -7.27 -1.39 -8.50
C GLU A 82 -7.26 -1.84 -9.97
N ASN A 83 -6.15 -1.62 -10.67
CA ASN A 83 -5.99 -1.96 -12.09
C ASN A 83 -5.12 -3.21 -12.33
N VAL A 84 -4.81 -3.98 -11.28
CA VAL A 84 -4.00 -5.23 -11.37
C VAL A 84 -2.70 -5.02 -12.16
N GLY A 85 -2.02 -3.90 -11.88
CA GLY A 85 -0.75 -3.53 -12.53
C GLY A 85 -0.88 -2.69 -13.81
N GLU A 86 -2.08 -2.54 -14.38
CA GLU A 86 -2.31 -1.69 -15.56
C GLU A 86 -2.40 -0.21 -15.17
N VAL A 87 -1.24 0.42 -14.93
CA VAL A 87 -1.13 1.86 -14.64
C VAL A 87 -0.87 2.67 -15.90
N THR A 88 -1.42 3.88 -15.93
CA THR A 88 -1.22 4.86 -16.99
C THR A 88 0.16 5.51 -16.92
N THR A 89 0.62 6.09 -18.03
CA THR A 89 1.83 6.92 -18.03
C THR A 89 1.70 8.13 -17.09
N ALA A 90 0.50 8.70 -16.96
CA ALA A 90 0.26 9.84 -16.08
C ALA A 90 0.49 9.50 -14.61
N GLU A 91 0.09 8.30 -14.16
CA GLU A 91 0.31 7.84 -12.78
C GLU A 91 1.81 7.59 -12.49
N LEU A 92 2.54 7.00 -13.44
CA LEU A 92 3.99 6.83 -13.33
C LEU A 92 4.73 8.18 -13.28
N GLU A 93 4.35 9.13 -14.13
CA GLU A 93 4.95 10.47 -14.12
C GLU A 93 4.61 11.27 -12.87
N ALA A 94 3.37 11.15 -12.35
CA ALA A 94 2.98 11.77 -11.09
C ALA A 94 3.82 11.24 -9.91
N ALA A 95 4.04 9.92 -9.85
CA ALA A 95 4.88 9.30 -8.84
C ALA A 95 6.33 9.81 -8.89
N ARG A 96 6.91 9.93 -10.09
CA ARG A 96 8.26 10.48 -10.28
C ARG A 96 8.36 11.95 -9.95
N ALA A 97 7.35 12.75 -10.32
CA ALA A 97 7.30 14.17 -10.02
C ALA A 97 7.24 14.44 -8.50
N ALA A 98 6.70 13.50 -7.72
CA ALA A 98 6.73 13.53 -6.26
C ALA A 98 8.09 13.08 -5.66
N GLY A 99 9.07 12.75 -6.49
CA GLY A 99 10.43 12.39 -6.07
C GLY A 99 10.64 10.90 -5.80
N LEU A 100 9.74 10.01 -6.27
CA LEU A 100 9.98 8.57 -6.22
C LEU A 100 11.01 8.16 -7.28
N SER A 101 12.07 7.53 -6.82
CA SER A 101 13.13 6.96 -7.65
C SER A 101 12.65 5.72 -8.39
N ALA A 102 13.41 5.28 -9.40
CA ALA A 102 13.12 4.03 -10.11
C ALA A 102 13.11 2.82 -9.17
N ALA A 103 14.04 2.77 -8.21
CA ALA A 103 14.12 1.69 -7.22
C ALA A 103 12.89 1.67 -6.31
N GLU A 104 12.46 2.84 -5.81
CA GLU A 104 11.23 2.94 -5.01
C GLU A 104 9.99 2.51 -5.83
N LEU A 105 9.91 2.85 -7.11
CA LEU A 105 8.80 2.39 -7.97
C LEU A 105 8.77 0.87 -8.13
N VAL A 106 9.91 0.21 -8.35
CA VAL A 106 9.99 -1.26 -8.39
C VAL A 106 9.59 -1.86 -7.05
N GLU A 107 10.07 -1.29 -5.94
CA GLU A 107 9.73 -1.79 -4.60
C GLU A 107 8.25 -1.59 -4.27
N ILE A 108 7.61 -0.51 -4.72
CA ILE A 108 6.16 -0.32 -4.56
C ILE A 108 5.41 -1.42 -5.33
N ILE A 109 5.81 -1.71 -6.58
CA ILE A 109 5.19 -2.77 -7.38
C ILE A 109 5.34 -4.13 -6.68
N ALA A 110 6.54 -4.45 -6.18
CA ALA A 110 6.79 -5.68 -5.44
C ALA A 110 5.96 -5.75 -4.14
N ALA A 111 5.89 -4.65 -3.40
CA ALA A 111 5.09 -4.55 -2.17
C ALA A 111 3.61 -4.75 -2.45
N VAL A 112 3.06 -4.16 -3.51
CA VAL A 112 1.64 -4.35 -3.89
C VAL A 112 1.38 -5.81 -4.28
N ALA A 113 2.23 -6.41 -5.12
CA ALA A 113 2.08 -7.80 -5.52
C ALA A 113 2.11 -8.76 -4.31
N LEU A 114 3.05 -8.54 -3.38
CA LEU A 114 3.14 -9.31 -2.14
C LEU A 114 1.89 -9.14 -1.27
N ASN A 115 1.39 -7.90 -1.13
CA ASN A 115 0.19 -7.63 -0.34
C ASN A 115 -1.07 -8.26 -0.98
N ILE A 116 -1.21 -8.22 -2.30
CA ILE A 116 -2.30 -8.94 -2.98
C ILE A 116 -2.23 -10.43 -2.66
N TYR A 117 -1.05 -11.04 -2.77
CA TYR A 117 -0.84 -12.45 -2.45
C TYR A 117 -1.21 -12.79 -0.99
N THR A 118 -0.74 -12.01 -0.01
CA THR A 118 -1.04 -12.26 1.41
C THR A 118 -2.50 -11.96 1.74
N ASN A 119 -3.11 -10.98 1.09
CA ASN A 119 -4.55 -10.69 1.22
C ASN A 119 -5.40 -11.86 0.72
N ILE A 120 -5.03 -12.46 -0.42
CA ILE A 120 -5.68 -13.67 -0.95
C ILE A 120 -5.59 -14.80 0.08
N ILE A 121 -4.39 -15.06 0.62
CA ILE A 121 -4.21 -16.10 1.64
C ILE A 121 -5.10 -15.83 2.85
N GLY A 122 -4.99 -14.64 3.47
CA GLY A 122 -5.73 -14.32 4.68
C GLY A 122 -7.25 -14.46 4.51
N LYS A 123 -7.78 -14.07 3.34
CA LYS A 123 -9.21 -14.20 3.01
C LYS A 123 -9.60 -15.65 2.70
N ALA A 124 -8.80 -16.35 1.90
CA ALA A 124 -9.10 -17.72 1.46
C ALA A 124 -9.06 -18.71 2.63
N THR A 125 -8.14 -18.53 3.57
CA THR A 125 -7.98 -19.42 4.74
C THR A 125 -8.77 -18.97 5.95
N ARG A 126 -9.37 -17.77 5.92
CA ARG A 126 -10.17 -17.19 7.03
C ARG A 126 -9.39 -17.18 8.34
N LEU A 127 -8.15 -16.69 8.29
CA LEU A 127 -7.29 -16.62 9.48
C LEU A 127 -8.00 -15.90 10.63
N ASP A 128 -7.91 -16.50 11.82
CA ASP A 128 -8.29 -15.80 13.04
C ASP A 128 -7.36 -14.61 13.24
N ILE A 129 -7.93 -13.47 13.65
CA ILE A 129 -7.17 -12.25 13.87
C ILE A 129 -6.49 -12.36 15.24
N ASP A 130 -5.17 -12.56 15.21
CA ASP A 130 -4.28 -12.67 16.36
C ASP A 130 -3.64 -11.32 16.79
N PHE A 131 -4.05 -10.24 16.12
CA PHE A 131 -3.70 -8.85 16.43
C PHE A 131 -4.87 -8.10 17.08
N PRO A 132 -4.67 -6.92 17.68
CA PRO A 132 -5.77 -6.02 18.01
C PRO A 132 -6.64 -5.76 16.77
N LYS A 133 -7.89 -6.21 16.84
CA LYS A 133 -8.81 -6.19 15.71
C LYS A 133 -9.11 -4.75 15.25
N VAL A 134 -9.05 -4.53 13.94
CA VAL A 134 -9.45 -3.28 13.29
C VAL A 134 -10.62 -3.56 12.36
N GLU A 135 -11.68 -2.77 12.46
CA GLU A 135 -12.83 -2.85 11.54
C GLU A 135 -12.52 -2.14 10.22
N LEU A 136 -12.94 -2.73 9.10
CA LEU A 136 -12.87 -2.09 7.78
C LEU A 136 -13.71 -0.81 7.78
N LEU A 137 -13.28 0.22 7.06
CA LEU A 137 -13.95 1.52 6.96
C LEU A 137 -15.36 1.38 6.34
N GLY A 138 -15.52 0.45 5.40
CA GLY A 138 -16.82 0.14 4.78
C GLY A 138 -17.68 -0.87 5.55
N ALA A 139 -17.22 -1.39 6.70
CA ALA A 139 -18.01 -2.33 7.47
C ALA A 139 -19.26 -1.64 8.05
N PRO A 140 -20.44 -2.29 8.04
CA PRO A 140 -21.62 -1.73 8.68
C PRO A 140 -21.31 -1.45 10.16
N SER A 141 -21.58 -0.22 10.62
CA SER A 141 -21.38 0.11 12.03
C SER A 141 -22.30 -0.79 12.86
N ARG A 142 -21.70 -1.57 13.77
CA ARG A 142 -22.50 -2.23 14.79
C ARG A 142 -23.02 -1.13 15.69
N ARG A 143 -24.24 -0.65 15.44
CA ARG A 143 -24.99 0.06 16.48
C ARG A 143 -25.05 -0.89 17.66
N ALA A 144 -24.53 -0.46 18.80
CA ALA A 144 -24.66 -1.19 20.04
C ALA A 144 -26.15 -1.49 20.26
N ALA A 145 -26.46 -2.77 20.44
CA ALA A 145 -27.75 -3.23 20.94
C ALA A 145 -27.86 -2.89 22.44
#